data_AF-A0AB34IN38-F1
#
_entry.id   AF-A0AB34IN38-F1
#
_cell.length_a   1.000
_cell.length_b   1.000
_cell.length_c   1.000
_cell.angle_alpha   90.00
_cell.angle_beta   90.00
_cell.angle_gamma   90.00
#
_symmetry.space_group_name_H-M   'P 1'
#
loop_
_entity.id
_entity.type
_entity.pdbx_description
1 polymer ?
#
loop_
_entity_poly.entity_id
_entity_poly.type
_entity_poly.pdbx_seq_one_letter_code
_entity_poly.pdbx_strand_id
1 'polypeptide(L)'
;MRYTILLLLVVAHDASCKLYSQGTTTPFFVISLSKKRARSVIESLRNVTTHVEHVPAVHGNVSAHEYVFHMAQYHHLMRRNTASELGCALSHVHALKRADEYCNAHGCDMAVVMEDDVSTELLPFWSTSINKLTHNLPDSWAVVQVANCCHCLSTELDTTKSYDH
;
A
#
# COMPACT_ATOMS: atom_id res chain seq x y z
N MET A 1 -11.48 -17.28 -4.95
CA MET A 1 -11.04 -16.02 -5.59
C MET A 1 -10.21 -15.27 -4.56
N ARG A 2 -8.89 -15.10 -4.79
CA ARG A 2 -8.03 -14.33 -3.89
C ARG A 2 -8.09 -12.88 -4.35
N TYR A 3 -8.57 -11.99 -3.50
CA TYR A 3 -8.61 -10.56 -3.81
C TYR A 3 -7.19 -9.99 -3.72
N THR A 4 -6.81 -9.20 -4.72
CA THR A 4 -5.61 -8.35 -4.70
C THR A 4 -6.00 -7.04 -4.05
N ILE A 5 -5.48 -6.76 -2.86
CA ILE A 5 -5.65 -5.46 -2.22
C ILE A 5 -4.50 -4.60 -2.73
N LEU A 6 -4.79 -3.76 -3.73
CA LEU A 6 -3.89 -2.67 -4.10
C LEU A 6 -3.98 -1.64 -2.97
N LEU A 7 -3.09 -1.69 -1.97
CA LEU A 7 -2.91 -0.57 -1.05
C LEU A 7 -1.79 0.30 -1.59
N LEU A 8 -2.10 1.25 -2.47
CA LEU A 8 -1.19 2.35 -2.71
C LEU A 8 -1.39 3.34 -1.57
N LEU A 9 -0.44 3.41 -0.66
CA LEU A 9 -0.43 4.46 0.34
C LEU A 9 0.47 5.58 -0.17
N VAL A 10 -0.12 6.72 -0.50
CA VAL A 10 0.66 7.93 -0.76
C VAL A 10 0.76 8.69 0.56
N VAL A 11 1.97 8.97 1.01
CA VAL A 11 2.24 9.83 2.20
C VAL A 11 2.76 11.16 1.70
N ALA A 12 2.25 12.29 2.20
CA ALA A 12 2.83 13.61 1.96
C ALA A 12 3.59 14.13 3.19
N HIS A 13 4.72 14.79 2.93
CA HIS A 13 5.51 15.54 3.88
C HIS A 13 5.56 17.00 3.41
N ASP A 14 4.76 17.86 4.05
CA ASP A 14 4.64 19.31 3.85
C ASP A 14 4.06 19.78 2.49
N ALA A 15 2.97 20.54 2.56
CA ALA A 15 2.02 20.76 1.44
C ALA A 15 2.37 21.94 0.53
N SER A 16 3.65 22.17 0.24
CA SER A 16 4.07 23.29 -0.63
C SER A 16 5.04 22.83 -1.70
N CYS A 17 4.55 22.26 -2.81
CA CYS A 17 5.45 21.85 -3.89
C CYS A 17 5.04 22.30 -5.31
N LYS A 18 6.08 22.69 -6.07
CA LYS A 18 6.06 23.23 -7.43
C LYS A 18 6.32 22.12 -8.46
N LEU A 19 5.61 22.19 -9.58
CA LEU A 19 5.65 21.27 -10.73
C LEU A 19 6.99 21.31 -11.50
N TYR A 20 7.56 20.16 -11.88
CA TYR A 20 8.27 19.96 -13.17
C TYR A 20 8.43 18.47 -13.57
N SER A 21 8.78 18.25 -14.84
CA SER A 21 8.58 17.07 -15.72
C SER A 21 9.58 15.90 -15.65
N GLN A 22 9.08 14.72 -16.05
CA GLN A 22 9.74 13.46 -16.46
C GLN A 22 10.74 12.81 -15.48
N GLY A 23 10.37 11.60 -15.02
CA GLY A 23 10.92 10.95 -13.84
C GLY A 23 10.17 11.42 -12.60
N THR A 24 9.46 10.52 -11.90
CA THR A 24 8.93 10.90 -10.58
C THR A 24 10.08 10.85 -9.58
N THR A 25 10.29 11.91 -8.82
CA THR A 25 11.21 11.91 -7.66
C THR A 25 10.61 11.15 -6.48
N THR A 26 9.34 10.76 -6.57
CA THR A 26 8.62 10.00 -5.56
C THR A 26 9.27 8.63 -5.33
N PRO A 27 9.85 8.35 -4.15
CA PRO A 27 10.33 7.03 -3.80
C PRO A 27 9.21 6.00 -3.66
N PHE A 28 9.47 4.77 -4.09
CA PHE A 28 8.57 3.63 -3.97
C PHE A 28 9.13 2.61 -2.96
N PHE A 29 8.25 2.11 -2.09
CA PHE A 29 8.53 1.12 -1.07
C PHE A 29 7.63 -0.09 -1.27
N VAL A 30 8.23 -1.21 -1.67
CA VAL A 30 7.52 -2.45 -2.03
C VAL A 30 7.60 -3.44 -0.87
N ILE A 31 6.46 -3.71 -0.24
CA ILE A 31 6.30 -4.67 0.85
C ILE A 31 6.32 -6.09 0.27
N SER A 32 7.19 -6.95 0.79
CA SER A 32 7.18 -8.37 0.44
C SER A 32 7.83 -9.24 1.49
N LEU A 33 7.30 -10.46 1.66
CA LEU A 33 7.92 -11.52 2.46
C LEU A 33 9.29 -11.98 1.90
N SER A 34 9.57 -11.75 0.61
CA SER A 34 10.88 -12.11 0.04
C SER A 34 11.30 -11.21 -1.11
N LYS A 35 12.60 -10.92 -1.20
CA LYS A 35 13.20 -10.19 -2.32
C LYS A 35 12.91 -10.84 -3.68
N LYS A 36 12.74 -12.17 -3.72
CA LYS A 36 12.43 -12.90 -4.95
C LYS A 36 11.04 -12.54 -5.48
N ARG A 37 10.03 -12.43 -4.59
CA ARG A 37 8.67 -12.06 -4.97
C ARG A 37 8.59 -10.60 -5.42
N ALA A 38 9.22 -9.69 -4.70
CA ALA A 38 9.26 -8.27 -5.07
C ALA A 38 10.04 -7.95 -6.35
N ARG A 39 10.89 -8.86 -6.84
CA ARG A 39 11.84 -8.58 -7.94
C ARG A 39 11.14 -8.04 -9.18
N SER A 40 10.07 -8.70 -9.63
CA SER A 40 9.37 -8.32 -10.86
C SER A 40 8.78 -6.92 -10.77
N VAL A 41 8.15 -6.59 -9.64
CA VAL A 41 7.54 -5.27 -9.39
C VAL A 41 8.61 -4.20 -9.24
N ILE A 42 9.70 -4.49 -8.54
CA ILE A 42 10.81 -3.53 -8.40
C ILE A 42 11.44 -3.22 -9.75
N GLU A 43 11.64 -4.24 -10.59
CA GLU A 43 12.25 -4.08 -11.90
C GLU A 43 11.38 -3.24 -12.84
N SER A 44 10.05 -3.43 -12.81
CA SER A 44 9.15 -2.60 -13.60
C SER A 44 9.06 -1.14 -13.09
N LEU A 45 9.16 -0.92 -11.78
CA LEU A 45 9.12 0.42 -11.17
C LEU A 45 10.40 1.24 -11.40
N ARG A 46 11.55 0.59 -11.66
CA ARG A 46 12.81 1.31 -11.96
C ARG A 46 12.73 2.21 -13.19
N ASN A 47 11.78 1.95 -14.09
CA ASN A 47 11.53 2.80 -15.26
C ASN A 47 10.60 3.99 -14.93
N VAL A 48 10.03 4.05 -13.73
CA VAL A 48 9.00 5.01 -13.30
C VAL A 48 9.54 6.02 -12.28
N THR A 49 10.45 5.58 -11.41
CA THR A 49 11.02 6.37 -10.31
C THR A 49 12.53 6.17 -10.20
N THR A 50 13.20 7.15 -9.61
CA THR A 50 14.63 7.11 -9.28
C THR A 50 14.94 6.26 -8.05
N HIS A 51 13.96 6.00 -7.17
CA HIS A 51 14.16 5.21 -5.95
C HIS A 51 13.07 4.15 -5.79
N VAL A 52 13.49 2.89 -5.75
CA VAL A 52 12.61 1.76 -5.39
C VAL A 52 13.32 0.91 -4.34
N GLU A 53 12.65 0.68 -3.22
CA GLU A 53 13.16 -0.10 -2.11
C GLU A 53 12.26 -1.29 -1.80
N HIS A 54 12.88 -2.45 -1.53
CA HIS A 54 12.16 -3.59 -0.94
C HIS A 54 12.09 -3.40 0.57
N VAL A 55 10.86 -3.40 1.12
CA VAL A 55 10.62 -3.45 2.56
C VAL A 55 10.25 -4.88 2.96
N PRO A 56 11.01 -5.53 3.86
CA PRO A 56 10.66 -6.84 4.38
C PRO A 56 9.31 -6.81 5.10
N ALA A 57 8.38 -7.63 4.64
CA ALA A 57 7.09 -7.81 5.31
C ALA A 57 7.26 -8.61 6.62
N VAL A 58 6.41 -8.31 7.58
CA VAL A 58 6.30 -9.02 8.86
C VAL A 58 5.42 -10.25 8.67
N HIS A 59 5.97 -11.42 8.97
CA HIS A 59 5.23 -12.66 8.86
C HIS A 59 4.42 -12.89 10.14
N GLY A 60 3.09 -12.80 10.03
CA GLY A 60 2.15 -12.91 11.15
C GLY A 60 2.45 -14.04 12.15
N ASN A 61 2.61 -15.26 11.64
CA ASN A 61 2.86 -16.45 12.47
C ASN A 61 4.31 -16.64 12.93
N VAL A 62 5.26 -15.89 12.39
CA VAL A 62 6.69 -16.17 12.56
C VAL A 62 7.38 -15.04 13.29
N SER A 63 7.19 -13.79 12.86
CA SER A 63 7.94 -12.63 13.37
C SER A 63 7.09 -11.51 13.97
N ALA A 64 5.76 -11.56 13.90
CA ALA A 64 4.92 -10.47 14.44
C ALA A 64 5.13 -10.22 15.93
N HIS A 65 5.45 -11.27 16.69
CA HIS A 65 5.74 -11.18 18.13
C HIS A 65 6.97 -10.32 18.46
N GLU A 66 7.92 -10.18 17.52
CA GLU A 66 9.13 -9.35 17.67
C GLU A 66 8.83 -7.85 17.67
N TYR A 67 7.68 -7.46 17.12
CA TYR A 67 7.24 -6.07 17.00
C TYR A 67 6.31 -5.63 18.13
N VAL A 68 5.97 -6.54 19.06
CA VAL A 68 5.07 -6.23 20.17
C VAL A 68 5.83 -6.27 21.50
N PHE A 69 5.98 -5.10 22.11
CA PHE A 69 6.77 -4.91 23.33
C PHE A 69 6.17 -5.58 24.58
N HIS A 70 4.85 -5.81 24.59
CA HIS A 70 4.16 -6.39 25.74
C HIS A 70 3.26 -7.55 25.34
N MET A 71 3.51 -8.73 25.93
CA MET A 71 2.70 -9.94 25.67
C MET A 71 1.22 -9.74 25.95
N ALA A 72 0.85 -8.90 26.94
CA ALA A 72 -0.54 -8.57 27.21
C ALA A 72 -1.21 -7.83 26.03
N GLN A 73 -0.49 -6.92 25.37
CA GLN A 73 -0.98 -6.23 24.17
C GLN A 73 -1.08 -7.19 22.99
N TYR A 74 -0.09 -8.06 22.81
CA TYR A 74 -0.12 -9.09 21.77
C TYR A 74 -1.36 -9.98 21.90
N HIS A 75 -1.62 -10.51 23.11
CA HIS A 75 -2.82 -11.30 23.37
C HIS A 75 -4.11 -10.51 23.13
N HIS A 76 -4.14 -9.22 23.48
CA HIS A 76 -5.32 -8.38 23.21
C HIS A 76 -5.57 -8.22 21.71
N LEU A 77 -4.54 -7.92 20.91
CA LEU A 77 -4.65 -7.79 19.46
C LEU A 77 -5.11 -9.10 18.81
N MET A 78 -4.54 -10.22 19.25
CA MET A 78 -4.86 -11.57 18.76
C MET A 78 -6.26 -12.06 19.13
N ARG A 79 -6.99 -11.41 20.05
CA ARG A 79 -8.39 -11.76 20.35
C ARG A 79 -9.36 -11.35 19.25
N ARG A 80 -9.02 -10.33 18.47
CA ARG A 80 -9.90 -9.75 17.43
C ARG A 80 -9.32 -9.82 16.04
N ASN A 81 -8.04 -10.20 15.92
CA ASN A 81 -7.34 -10.28 14.65
C ASN A 81 -6.64 -11.63 14.56
N THR A 82 -6.55 -12.13 13.34
CA THR A 82 -5.69 -13.24 12.98
C THR A 82 -4.23 -12.78 12.97
N ALA A 83 -3.32 -13.74 13.13
CA ALA A 83 -1.88 -13.46 13.02
C ALA A 83 -1.53 -12.87 11.64
N SER A 84 -2.21 -13.32 10.58
CA SER A 84 -2.03 -12.79 9.23
C SER A 84 -2.41 -11.32 9.12
N GLU A 85 -3.55 -10.91 9.70
CA GLU A 85 -3.98 -9.50 9.73
C GLU A 85 -2.98 -8.64 10.52
N LEU A 86 -2.51 -9.14 11.66
CA LEU A 86 -1.48 -8.45 12.45
C LEU A 86 -0.17 -8.29 11.67
N GLY A 87 0.31 -9.35 11.02
CA GLY A 87 1.50 -9.31 10.17
C GLY A 87 1.36 -8.32 9.01
N CYS A 88 0.18 -8.28 8.38
CA CYS A 88 -0.13 -7.29 7.34
C CYS A 88 -0.06 -5.86 7.88
N ALA A 89 -0.74 -5.56 9.00
CA ALA A 89 -0.73 -4.23 9.60
C ALA A 89 0.69 -3.78 9.99
N LEU A 90 1.47 -4.68 10.62
CA LEU A 90 2.85 -4.40 11.00
C LEU A 90 3.76 -4.15 9.78
N SER A 91 3.55 -4.89 8.69
CA SER A 91 4.29 -4.68 7.44
C SER A 91 4.08 -3.28 6.88
N HIS A 92 2.83 -2.79 6.93
CA HIS A 92 2.49 -1.44 6.48
C HIS A 92 3.07 -0.35 7.38
N VAL A 93 2.99 -0.50 8.70
CA VAL A 93 3.60 0.43 9.66
C VAL A 93 5.12 0.49 9.46
N HIS A 94 5.76 -0.67 9.24
CA HIS A 94 7.19 -0.74 8.97
C HIS A 94 7.57 0.00 7.68
N ALA A 95 6.81 -0.21 6.61
CA ALA A 95 7.04 0.47 5.34
C ALA A 95 6.81 1.97 5.42
N LEU A 96 5.77 2.40 6.15
CA LEU A 96 5.51 3.81 6.45
C LEU A 96 6.66 4.48 7.17
N LYS A 97 7.16 3.85 8.24
CA LYS A 97 8.32 4.35 8.98
C LYS A 97 9.53 4.47 8.08
N ARG A 98 9.78 3.47 7.23
CA ARG A 98 10.92 3.47 6.31
C ARG A 98 10.81 4.58 5.26
N ALA A 99 9.61 4.80 4.74
CA ALA A 99 9.31 5.87 3.81
C ALA A 99 9.55 7.25 4.44
N ASP A 100 9.04 7.46 5.65
CA ASP A 100 9.25 8.69 6.42
C ASP A 100 10.74 8.98 6.67
N GLU A 101 11.49 7.99 7.18
CA GLU A 101 12.94 8.10 7.39
C GLU A 101 13.68 8.48 6.10
N TYR A 102 13.32 7.88 4.97
CA TYR A 102 13.92 8.21 3.69
C TYR A 102 13.57 9.63 3.25
N CYS A 103 12.30 10.02 3.31
CA CYS A 103 11.83 11.32 2.87
C CYS A 103 12.46 12.44 3.71
N ASN A 104 12.54 12.26 5.03
CA ASN A 104 13.21 13.19 5.93
C ASN A 104 14.69 13.37 5.60
N ALA A 105 15.38 12.29 5.21
CA ALA A 105 16.80 12.35 4.86
C ALA A 105 17.07 12.95 3.47
N HIS A 106 16.12 12.86 2.53
CA HIS A 106 16.32 13.22 1.12
C HIS A 106 15.45 14.40 0.65
N GLY A 107 14.63 14.99 1.53
CA GLY A 107 13.75 16.11 1.20
C GLY A 107 12.66 15.72 0.20
N CYS A 108 12.04 14.56 0.38
CA CYS A 108 10.93 14.14 -0.48
C CYS A 108 9.60 14.66 0.07
N ASP A 109 8.77 15.25 -0.78
CA ASP A 109 7.42 15.70 -0.37
C ASP A 109 6.44 14.54 -0.27
N MET A 110 6.76 13.38 -0.86
CA MET A 110 5.86 12.25 -0.84
C MET A 110 6.54 10.92 -1.10
N ALA A 111 5.92 9.83 -0.65
CA ALA A 111 6.33 8.46 -0.93
C ALA A 111 5.14 7.59 -1.32
N VAL A 112 5.44 6.51 -2.05
CA VAL A 112 4.48 5.47 -2.42
C VAL A 112 4.84 4.18 -1.71
N VAL A 113 3.91 3.64 -0.93
CA VAL A 113 4.01 2.29 -0.35
C VAL A 113 3.05 1.37 -1.08
N MET A 114 3.49 0.16 -1.42
CA MET A 114 2.67 -0.85 -2.10
C MET A 114 3.09 -2.28 -1.76
N GLU A 115 2.19 -3.24 -1.95
CA GLU A 115 2.48 -4.68 -1.84
C GLU A 115 3.13 -5.25 -3.12
N ASP A 116 3.67 -6.47 -3.03
CA ASP A 116 4.32 -7.16 -4.14
C ASP A 116 3.37 -7.92 -5.07
N ASP A 117 2.07 -7.91 -4.77
CA ASP A 117 1.00 -8.46 -5.61
C ASP A 117 0.37 -7.42 -6.55
N VAL A 118 0.93 -6.20 -6.58
CA VAL A 118 0.57 -5.14 -7.51
C VAL A 118 1.13 -5.42 -8.91
N SER A 119 0.29 -5.26 -9.93
CA SER A 119 0.72 -5.29 -11.32
C SER A 119 0.98 -3.88 -11.86
N THR A 120 2.16 -3.68 -12.42
CA THR A 120 2.54 -2.45 -13.12
C THR A 120 2.17 -2.46 -14.60
N GLU A 121 1.63 -3.57 -15.12
CA GLU A 121 1.28 -3.73 -16.54
C GLU A 121 0.25 -2.70 -17.01
N LEU A 122 -0.55 -2.18 -16.09
CA LEU A 122 -1.59 -1.19 -16.39
C LEU A 122 -1.11 0.27 -16.29
N LEU A 123 0.10 0.52 -15.78
CA LEU A 123 0.64 1.88 -15.66
C LEU A 123 0.66 2.65 -17.00
N PRO A 124 1.00 2.04 -18.17
CA PRO A 124 0.97 2.74 -19.45
C PRO A 124 -0.42 3.24 -19.87
N PHE A 125 -1.49 2.66 -19.30
CA PHE A 125 -2.87 3.03 -19.59
C PHE A 125 -3.45 4.03 -18.59
N TRP A 126 -2.69 4.42 -17.55
CA TRP A 126 -3.13 5.44 -16.62
C TRP A 126 -3.19 6.81 -17.32
N SER A 127 -4.37 7.44 -17.29
CA SER A 127 -4.57 8.79 -17.82
C SER A 127 -4.03 9.90 -16.89
N THR A 128 -3.53 9.52 -15.71
CA THR A 128 -2.94 10.41 -14.71
C THR A 128 -1.59 9.88 -14.24
N SER A 129 -0.70 10.78 -13.86
CA SER A 129 0.55 10.44 -13.16
C SER A 129 0.34 10.51 -11.64
N ILE A 130 1.24 9.92 -10.86
CA ILE A 130 1.24 10.05 -9.40
C ILE A 130 1.38 11.52 -8.99
N ASN A 131 2.27 12.28 -9.64
CA ASN A 131 2.40 13.72 -9.39
C ASN A 131 1.08 14.44 -9.68
N LYS A 132 0.41 14.13 -10.80
CA LYS A 132 -0.87 14.77 -11.14
C LYS A 132 -1.97 14.37 -10.14
N LEU A 133 -1.96 13.13 -9.64
CA LEU A 133 -2.88 12.69 -8.59
C LEU A 133 -2.68 13.54 -7.34
N THR A 134 -1.44 13.71 -6.87
CA THR A 134 -1.16 14.43 -5.62
C THR A 134 -1.41 15.93 -5.69
N HIS A 135 -1.18 16.57 -6.83
CA HIS A 135 -1.51 17.99 -7.02
C HIS A 135 -3.02 18.26 -6.98
N ASN A 136 -3.86 17.24 -7.14
CA ASN A 136 -5.32 17.36 -7.08
C ASN A 136 -5.89 16.95 -5.71
N LEU A 137 -5.05 16.55 -4.75
CA LEU A 137 -5.50 16.20 -3.41
C LEU A 137 -5.79 17.48 -2.59
N PRO A 138 -6.76 17.45 -1.66
CA PRO A 138 -7.06 18.58 -0.80
C PRO A 138 -5.84 18.98 0.04
N ASP A 139 -5.65 20.27 0.32
CA ASP A 139 -4.56 20.73 1.18
C ASP A 139 -4.52 19.97 2.52
N SER A 140 -3.31 19.75 3.03
CA SER A 140 -3.07 19.03 4.30
C SER A 140 -3.53 17.56 4.34
N TRP A 141 -3.65 16.91 3.18
CA TRP A 141 -3.76 15.44 3.15
C TRP A 141 -2.50 14.79 3.71
N ALA A 142 -2.65 13.73 4.51
CA ALA A 142 -1.53 12.98 5.07
C ALA A 142 -1.33 11.64 4.37
N VAL A 143 -2.44 10.95 4.09
CA VAL A 143 -2.47 9.61 3.54
C VAL A 143 -3.59 9.50 2.52
N VAL A 144 -3.26 8.98 1.34
CA VAL A 144 -4.27 8.57 0.34
C VAL A 144 -4.13 7.10 0.06
N GLN A 145 -5.26 6.39 0.19
CA GLN A 145 -5.38 5.00 -0.20
C GLN A 145 -5.93 4.93 -1.63
N VAL A 146 -5.12 4.42 -2.57
CA VAL A 146 -5.59 4.10 -3.92
C VAL A 146 -5.78 2.59 -4.01
N ALA A 147 -7.03 2.17 -3.78
CA ALA A 147 -7.44 0.77 -3.86
C ALA A 147 -8.70 0.66 -4.72
N ASN A 148 -8.68 -0.23 -5.71
CA ASN A 148 -9.91 -0.72 -6.31
C ASN A 148 -10.44 -1.84 -5.42
N CYS A 149 -11.26 -1.48 -4.43
CA CYS A 149 -12.15 -2.46 -3.83
C CYS A 149 -13.23 -2.79 -4.85
N CYS A 150 -13.01 -3.82 -5.67
CA CYS A 150 -14.12 -4.49 -6.34
C CYS A 150 -14.98 -5.10 -5.25
N HIS A 151 -15.94 -4.33 -4.76
CA HIS A 151 -17.05 -4.87 -3.99
C HIS A 151 -17.75 -5.81 -4.96
N CYS A 152 -17.59 -7.11 -4.79
CA CYS A 152 -18.53 -8.05 -5.36
C CYS A 152 -19.88 -7.65 -4.78
N LEU A 153 -20.66 -6.89 -5.54
CA LEU A 153 -22.10 -6.79 -5.34
C LEU A 153 -22.62 -8.21 -5.49
N SER A 154 -22.62 -8.97 -4.40
CA SER A 154 -23.55 -10.07 -4.23
C SER A 154 -24.91 -9.40 -4.10
N THR A 155 -25.46 -8.95 -5.23
CA THR A 155 -26.91 -8.88 -5.35
C THR A 155 -27.36 -10.32 -5.17
N GLU A 156 -27.82 -10.63 -3.96
CA GLU A 156 -28.84 -11.65 -3.77
C GLU A 156 -29.97 -11.29 -4.74
N LEU A 157 -29.92 -11.89 -5.93
CA LEU A 157 -31.12 -12.09 -6.73
C LEU A 157 -31.94 -13.11 -5.94
N ASP A 158 -32.65 -12.60 -4.93
CA ASP A 158 -33.80 -13.25 -4.34
C ASP A 158 -34.93 -13.23 -5.39
N THR A 159 -34.74 -14.05 -6.42
CA THR A 159 -35.78 -14.38 -7.37
C THR A 159 -36.34 -15.74 -6.98
N THR A 160 -37.65 -15.76 -6.77
CA THR A 160 -38.54 -16.90 -6.50
C THR A 160 -38.69 -17.21 -4.99
N LYS A 161 -39.84 -16.98 -4.33
CA LYS A 161 -41.22 -17.23 -4.77
C LYS A 161 -42.23 -16.43 -3.93
N SER A 162 -42.97 -15.53 -4.57
CA SER A 162 -44.38 -15.30 -4.23
C SER A 162 -45.16 -15.03 -5.51
N TYR A 163 -45.90 -16.02 -5.98
CA TYR A 163 -47.17 -15.80 -6.67
C TYR A 163 -48.07 -16.98 -6.34
N ASP A 164 -49.13 -16.66 -5.59
CA ASP A 164 -50.29 -17.49 -5.34
C ASP A 164 -51.01 -17.81 -6.65
N HIS A 165 -51.46 -19.06 -6.79
CA HIS A 165 -52.82 -19.44 -7.21
C HIS A 165 -53.10 -20.89 -6.84
#